data_AF-A0A963RHP6-F1
#
_entry.id   AF-A0A963RHP6-F1
#
_cell.length_a   1.000
_cell.length_b   1.000
_cell.length_c   1.000
_cell.angle_alpha   90.00
_cell.angle_beta   90.00
_cell.angle_gamma   90.00
#
_symmetry.space_group_name_H-M   'P 1'
#
loop_
_entity.id
_entity.type
_entity.pdbx_description
1 polymer ?
#
loop_
_entity_poly.entity_id
_entity_poly.type
_entity_poly.pdbx_seq_one_letter_code
_entity_poly.pdbx_strand_id
1 'polypeptide(L)'
;MNGLITLVGVLQMIASVIVTLVIAQFVISLLFAFNVVNTSNQFMMAVYRSINSLLDPVLTPIRRRMPDTGAIDFSPIVLIVGLNILMWLLTRAAYGQLI
;
A
#
# COMPACT_ATOMS: atom_id res chain seq x y z
N MET A 1 -18.93 -25.01 0.02
CA MET A 1 -17.82 -24.03 0.12
C MET A 1 -18.45 -22.65 0.07
N ASN A 2 -18.31 -21.85 1.11
CA ASN A 2 -19.01 -20.56 1.18
C ASN A 2 -18.35 -19.58 0.23
N GLY A 3 -18.97 -19.31 -0.92
CA GLY A 3 -18.40 -18.44 -1.97
C GLY A 3 -17.98 -17.05 -1.47
N LEU A 4 -18.66 -16.53 -0.43
CA LEU A 4 -18.29 -15.29 0.24
C LEU A 4 -16.87 -15.33 0.85
N ILE A 5 -16.51 -16.44 1.49
CA ILE A 5 -15.18 -16.63 2.11
C ILE A 5 -14.11 -16.66 1.04
N THR A 6 -14.37 -17.36 -0.08
CA THR A 6 -13.45 -17.40 -1.21
C THR A 6 -13.24 -16.01 -1.82
N LEU A 7 -14.32 -15.22 -1.97
CA LEU A 7 -14.23 -13.86 -2.48
C LEU A 7 -13.39 -12.95 -1.57
N VAL A 8 -13.63 -13.01 -0.25
CA VAL A 8 -12.82 -12.25 0.72
C VAL A 8 -11.35 -12.69 0.68
N GLY A 9 -11.08 -13.99 0.51
CA GLY A 9 -9.72 -14.50 0.33
C GLY A 9 -9.02 -13.91 -0.90
N VAL A 10 -9.72 -13.79 -2.03
CA VAL A 10 -9.18 -13.14 -3.24
C VAL A 10 -8.90 -11.65 -2.99
N LEU A 11 -9.80 -10.94 -2.32
CA LEU A 11 -9.57 -9.54 -1.93
C LEU A 11 -8.36 -9.40 -1.01
N GLN A 12 -8.17 -10.33 -0.08
CA GLN A 12 -7.02 -10.33 0.83
C GLN A 12 -5.71 -10.55 0.09
N MET A 13 -5.71 -11.42 -0.93
CA MET A 13 -4.55 -11.62 -1.80
C MET A 13 -4.20 -10.32 -2.55
N ILE A 14 -5.18 -9.64 -3.13
CA ILE A 14 -4.97 -8.37 -3.84
C ILE A 14 -4.46 -7.29 -2.88
N ALA A 15 -5.08 -7.16 -1.71
CA ALA A 15 -4.65 -6.21 -0.68
C ALA A 15 -3.20 -6.45 -0.25
N SER A 16 -2.78 -7.72 -0.09
CA SER A 16 -1.40 -8.09 0.23
C SER A 16 -0.39 -7.65 -0.84
N VAL A 17 -0.74 -7.81 -2.12
CA VAL A 17 0.09 -7.32 -3.24
C VAL A 17 0.23 -5.80 -3.19
N ILE A 18 -0.88 -5.08 -2.99
CA ILE A 18 -0.86 -3.61 -2.87
C ILE A 18 0.01 -3.17 -1.69
N VAL A 19 -0.16 -3.79 -0.52
CA VAL A 19 0.65 -3.49 0.67
C VAL A 19 2.14 -3.72 0.39
N THR A 20 2.50 -4.80 -0.29
CA THR A 20 3.88 -5.10 -0.66
C THR A 20 4.47 -4.03 -1.58
N LEU A 21 3.70 -3.57 -2.59
CA LEU A 21 4.13 -2.49 -3.47
C LEU A 21 4.31 -1.17 -2.71
N VAL A 22 3.40 -0.86 -1.79
CA VAL A 22 3.48 0.35 -0.96
C VAL A 22 4.71 0.32 -0.05
N ILE A 23 5.02 -0.83 0.55
CA ILE A 23 6.25 -1.01 1.33
C ILE A 23 7.49 -0.83 0.45
N ALA A 24 7.53 -1.46 -0.72
CA ALA A 24 8.65 -1.32 -1.65
C ALA A 24 8.85 0.15 -2.06
N GLN A 25 7.77 0.85 -2.40
CA GLN A 25 7.79 2.28 -2.72
C GLN A 25 8.34 3.13 -1.59
N PHE A 26 7.84 2.90 -0.36
CA PHE A 26 8.27 3.62 0.83
C PHE A 26 9.75 3.38 1.12
N VAL A 27 10.21 2.13 1.06
CA VAL A 27 11.63 1.79 1.27
C VAL A 27 12.51 2.46 0.21
N ILE A 28 12.15 2.39 -1.08
CA ILE A 28 12.92 3.06 -2.14
C ILE A 28 12.97 4.57 -1.91
N SER A 29 11.87 5.19 -1.46
CA SER A 29 11.84 6.61 -1.12
C SER A 29 12.82 6.98 -0.01
N LEU A 30 12.93 6.15 1.04
CA LEU A 30 13.90 6.33 2.11
C LEU A 30 15.35 6.12 1.63
N LEU A 31 15.58 5.13 0.76
CA LEU A 31 16.89 4.88 0.17
C LEU A 31 17.39 6.09 -0.63
N PHE A 32 16.49 6.78 -1.36
CA PHE A 32 16.84 8.04 -2.02
C PHE A 32 17.06 9.18 -1.01
N ALA A 33 16.19 9.32 -0.01
CA ALA A 33 16.29 10.39 1.00
C ALA A 33 17.61 10.33 1.78
N PHE A 34 18.09 9.13 2.09
CA PHE A 34 19.36 8.90 2.78
C PHE A 34 20.56 8.76 1.84
N ASN A 35 20.41 9.07 0.54
CA ASN A 35 21.46 8.94 -0.48
C ASN A 35 22.11 7.54 -0.55
N VAL A 36 21.40 6.49 -0.13
CA VAL A 36 21.87 5.10 -0.22
C VAL A 36 21.82 4.61 -1.67
N VAL A 37 20.80 5.06 -2.42
CA VAL A 37 20.64 4.77 -3.84
C VAL A 37 20.76 6.07 -4.62
N ASN A 38 21.57 6.05 -5.67
CA ASN A 38 21.77 7.21 -6.53
C ASN A 38 20.62 7.35 -7.54
N THR A 39 20.02 8.53 -7.59
CA THR A 39 18.93 8.89 -8.51
C THR A 39 19.36 8.96 -9.97
N SER A 40 20.67 8.97 -10.28
CA SER A 40 21.17 8.87 -11.65
C SER A 40 21.04 7.46 -12.24
N ASN A 41 20.79 6.43 -11.41
CA ASN A 41 20.57 5.08 -11.91
C ASN A 41 19.20 4.99 -12.62
N GLN A 42 19.23 4.98 -13.96
CA GLN A 42 18.03 4.98 -14.79
C GLN A 42 17.13 3.77 -14.53
N PHE A 43 17.71 2.60 -14.27
CA PHE A 43 16.94 1.40 -13.97
C PHE A 43 16.15 1.57 -12.66
N MET A 44 16.80 2.04 -11.60
CA MET A 44 16.13 2.24 -10.31
C MET A 44 15.07 3.35 -10.39
N MET A 45 15.36 4.43 -11.12
CA MET A 45 14.36 5.48 -11.38
C MET A 45 13.18 5.00 -12.22
N ALA A 46 13.37 4.05 -13.14
CA ALA A 46 12.28 3.46 -13.92
C ALA A 46 11.39 2.56 -13.04
N VAL A 47 12.00 1.75 -12.17
CA VAL A 47 11.28 0.92 -11.19
C VAL A 47 10.48 1.81 -10.25
N TYR A 48 11.11 2.82 -9.64
CA TYR A 48 10.44 3.74 -8.73
C TYR A 48 9.25 4.47 -9.38
N ARG A 49 9.43 4.97 -10.61
CA ARG A 49 8.34 5.63 -11.36
C ARG A 49 7.21 4.68 -11.72
N SER A 50 7.52 3.44 -12.09
CA SER A 50 6.51 2.41 -12.38
C SER A 50 5.69 2.04 -11.16
N ILE A 51 6.33 1.95 -9.98
CA ILE A 51 5.61 1.66 -8.74
C ILE A 51 4.75 2.87 -8.33
N ASN A 52 5.30 4.08 -8.38
CA ASN A 52 4.54 5.29 -8.05
C ASN A 52 3.33 5.48 -8.97
N SER A 53 3.45 5.25 -10.28
CA SER A 53 2.31 5.44 -11.20
C SER A 53 1.13 4.52 -10.88
N LEU A 54 1.39 3.33 -10.33
CA LEU A 54 0.35 2.40 -9.87
C LEU A 54 -0.28 2.83 -8.54
N LEU A 55 0.51 3.42 -7.62
CA LEU A 55 0.07 3.74 -6.26
C LEU A 55 -0.45 5.16 -6.10
N ASP A 56 0.01 6.12 -6.92
CA ASP A 56 -0.34 7.53 -6.85
C ASP A 56 -1.86 7.82 -6.91
N PRO A 57 -2.69 7.10 -7.70
CA PRO A 57 -4.14 7.28 -7.69
C PRO A 57 -4.76 7.03 -6.31
N VAL A 58 -4.16 6.15 -5.50
CA VAL A 58 -4.63 5.78 -4.17
C VAL A 58 -3.94 6.60 -3.08
N LEU A 59 -2.64 6.83 -3.20
CA LEU A 59 -1.84 7.58 -2.22
C LEU A 59 -2.11 9.08 -2.28
N THR A 60 -2.32 9.68 -3.46
CA THR A 60 -2.54 11.13 -3.59
C THR A 60 -3.76 11.63 -2.82
N PRO A 61 -4.94 10.97 -2.91
CA PRO A 61 -6.11 11.36 -2.11
C PRO A 61 -5.90 11.20 -0.60
N ILE A 62 -5.06 10.26 -0.17
CA ILE A 62 -4.71 10.07 1.24
C ILE A 62 -3.80 11.21 1.67
N ARG A 63 -2.74 11.48 0.92
CA ARG A 63 -1.79 12.56 1.17
C ARG A 63 -2.47 13.93 1.30
N ARG A 64 -3.44 14.23 0.43
CA ARG A 64 -4.22 15.48 0.47
C ARG A 64 -5.10 15.63 1.72
N ARG A 65 -5.44 14.54 2.40
CA ARG A 65 -6.25 14.55 3.63
C ARG A 65 -5.41 14.53 4.89
N MET A 66 -4.12 14.20 4.79
CA MET A 66 -3.22 14.23 5.93
C MET A 66 -2.84 15.67 6.28
N PRO A 67 -2.56 15.96 7.56
CA PRO A 67 -1.90 17.21 7.94
C PRO A 67 -0.50 17.29 7.32
N ASP A 68 0.09 18.48 7.27
CA ASP A 68 1.46 18.66 6.78
C ASP A 68 2.44 17.85 7.64
N THR A 69 2.99 16.77 7.07
CA THR A 69 3.91 15.85 7.74
C THR A 69 5.38 16.22 7.57
N GLY A 70 5.68 17.43 7.09
CA GLY A 70 7.04 17.90 6.86
C GLY A 70 7.73 17.13 5.72
N ALA A 71 8.93 16.63 5.98
CA ALA A 71 9.79 16.01 4.95
C ALA A 71 9.47 14.54 4.64
N ILE A 72 8.64 13.88 5.46
CA ILE A 72 8.34 12.45 5.33
C ILE A 72 6.89 12.27 4.91
N ASP A 73 6.66 11.46 3.88
CA ASP A 73 5.33 11.06 3.45
C ASP A 73 4.83 9.86 4.27
N PHE A 74 3.84 10.09 5.14
CA PHE A 74 3.21 9.04 5.94
C PHE A 74 2.00 8.38 5.24
N SER A 75 1.62 8.82 4.04
CA SER A 75 0.48 8.25 3.30
C SER A 75 0.61 6.75 3.03
N PRO A 76 1.81 6.18 2.79
CA PRO A 76 2.00 4.73 2.68
C PRO A 76 1.53 3.99 3.94
N ILE A 77 1.88 4.49 5.13
CA ILE A 77 1.52 3.86 6.40
C ILE A 77 0.00 3.92 6.60
N VAL A 78 -0.60 5.08 6.33
CA VAL A 78 -2.06 5.25 6.43
C VAL A 78 -2.79 4.28 5.50
N LEU A 79 -2.31 4.10 4.26
CA LEU A 79 -2.88 3.15 3.31
C LEU A 79 -2.76 1.70 3.80
N ILE A 80 -1.58 1.30 4.29
CA ILE A 80 -1.34 -0.05 4.81
C ILE A 80 -2.29 -0.34 5.99
N VAL A 81 -2.37 0.58 6.95
CA VAL A 81 -3.24 0.42 8.12
C VAL A 81 -4.70 0.36 7.71
N GLY A 82 -5.15 1.26 6.82
CA GLY A 82 -6.52 1.29 6.32
C GLY A 82 -6.92 0.00 5.60
N LEU A 83 -6.06 -0.53 4.73
CA LEU A 83 -6.29 -1.80 4.04
C LEU A 83 -6.34 -2.98 5.01
N ASN A 84 -5.44 -3.03 6.00
CA ASN A 84 -5.46 -4.11 6.99
C ASN A 84 -6.72 -4.10 7.85
N ILE A 85 -7.16 -2.92 8.30
CA ILE A 85 -8.42 -2.77 9.04
C ILE A 85 -9.60 -3.22 8.18
N LEU A 86 -9.68 -2.76 6.93
CA LEU A 86 -10.75 -3.13 6.01
C LEU A 86 -10.79 -4.65 5.80
N MET A 87 -9.65 -5.28 5.53
CA MET A 87 -9.59 -6.73 5.32
C MET A 87 -9.96 -7.50 6.58
N TRP A 88 -9.50 -7.06 7.76
CA TRP A 88 -9.87 -7.67 9.03
C TRP A 88 -11.39 -7.63 9.26
N LEU A 89 -12.03 -6.48 8.98
CA LEU A 89 -13.49 -6.34 9.08
C LEU A 89 -14.22 -7.25 8.09
N LEU A 90 -13.79 -7.29 6.82
CA LEU A 90 -14.39 -8.14 5.78
C LEU A 90 -14.29 -9.62 6.12
N THR A 91 -13.11 -10.05 6.58
CA THR A 91 -12.87 -11.41 7.06
C THR A 91 -13.79 -11.72 8.23
N ARG A 92 -13.83 -10.87 9.26
CA ARG A 92 -14.72 -11.11 10.41
C ARG A 92 -16.19 -11.17 10.02
N ALA A 93 -16.65 -10.34 9.09
CA ALA A 93 -18.01 -10.38 8.57
C ALA A 93 -18.31 -11.68 7.80
N ALA A 94 -17.37 -12.15 6.97
CA ALA A 94 -17.55 -13.38 6.18
C ALA A 94 -17.52 -14.66 7.04
N TYR A 95 -16.64 -14.72 8.04
CA TYR A 95 -16.56 -15.86 8.96
C TYR A 95 -17.57 -15.78 10.10
N GLY A 96 -18.09 -14.60 10.44
CA GLY A 96 -19.16 -14.43 11.44
C GLY A 96 -20.49 -15.04 11.02
N GLN A 97 -20.70 -15.32 9.73
CA GLN A 97 -21.88 -16.03 9.23
C GLN A 97 -21.83 -17.55 9.46
N LEU A 98 -20.69 -18.08 9.92
CA LEU A 98 -20.48 -19.51 10.17
C LEU A 98 -20.70 -19.93 11.62
N ILE A 99 -20.97 -18.97 12.51
CA ILE A 99 -21.17 -19.17 13.96
C ILE A 99 -22.62 -18.77 14.27
#